data_AF-A0A1B4XIV5-F1
#
_entry.id   AF-A0A1B4XIV5-F1
#
_cell.length_a   1.000
_cell.length_b   1.000
_cell.length_c   1.000
_cell.angle_alpha   90.00
_cell.angle_beta   90.00
_cell.angle_gamma   90.00
#
_symmetry.space_group_name_H-M   'P 1'
#
loop_
_entity.id
_entity.type
_entity.pdbx_description
1 polymer ?
#
loop_
_entity_poly.entity_id
_entity_poly.type
_entity_poly.pdbx_seq_one_letter_code
_entity_poly.pdbx_strand_id
1 'polypeptide(L)'
;MYGFNRETVARLGRLAAAGVLGFWALVTAVPSQAALSGSAFPEVQSGQDVRPEPSSISANQVALSQFNTGQRNEAVRLWQSQADSGDAAAQFTLGVLYNRGDGGVARDLMQAVHWYRKAAEQGHAIAQYNLGVLYATGTGVARDQDAAIQWWRMAALQGHAEAQFNLGLFYAEGNGVRPDPAEAVKWWGMAANQGLAEAQFNLGLMYMKGEGIDENQDEAVRLWRLSASQGFTQAIALLKVLSLD
;
A
#
# COMPACT_ATOMS: atom_id res chain seq x y z
N MET A 1 -6.34 -12.99 32.70
CA MET A 1 -5.01 -13.55 32.38
C MET A 1 -5.21 -14.84 31.62
N TYR A 2 -5.19 -14.78 30.28
CA TYR A 2 -5.21 -15.98 29.44
C TYR A 2 -3.78 -16.48 29.32
N GLY A 3 -3.35 -17.35 30.22
CA GLY A 3 -2.06 -18.03 30.08
C GLY A 3 -2.14 -19.06 28.96
N PHE A 4 -1.31 -18.93 27.94
CA PHE A 4 -1.19 -19.93 26.88
C PHE A 4 -0.89 -21.31 27.46
N ASN A 5 -1.59 -22.34 26.97
CA ASN A 5 -1.29 -23.74 27.27
C ASN A 5 0.17 -24.04 26.85
N ARG A 6 0.91 -24.82 27.68
CA ARG A 6 2.26 -25.33 27.35
C ARG A 6 2.37 -25.90 25.94
N GLU A 7 1.31 -26.48 25.42
CA GLU A 7 1.22 -27.02 24.07
C GLU A 7 1.26 -25.93 22.98
N THR A 8 0.61 -24.79 23.20
CA THR A 8 0.67 -23.62 22.31
C THR A 8 2.07 -23.03 22.31
N VAL A 9 2.70 -22.88 23.47
CA VAL A 9 4.09 -22.43 23.60
C VAL A 9 5.06 -23.40 22.93
N ALA A 10 4.84 -24.71 23.05
CA ALA A 10 5.65 -25.73 22.37
C ALA A 10 5.41 -25.80 20.84
N ARG A 11 4.24 -25.39 20.34
CA ARG A 11 3.98 -25.24 18.89
C ARG A 11 4.65 -23.97 18.35
N LEU A 12 4.59 -22.86 19.09
CA LEU A 12 5.29 -21.61 18.79
C LEU A 12 6.82 -21.80 18.77
N GLY A 13 7.39 -22.50 19.76
CA GLY A 13 8.83 -22.80 19.80
C GLY A 13 9.30 -23.72 18.66
N ARG A 14 8.46 -24.64 18.19
CA ARG A 14 8.76 -25.50 17.02
C ARG A 14 8.69 -24.73 15.70
N LEU A 15 7.81 -23.74 15.57
CA LEU A 15 7.76 -22.86 14.41
C LEU A 15 8.96 -21.89 14.36
N ALA A 16 9.42 -21.40 15.51
CA ALA A 16 10.63 -20.59 15.62
C ALA A 16 11.93 -21.39 15.35
N ALA A 17 12.02 -22.63 15.85
CA ALA A 17 13.19 -23.49 15.68
C ALA A 17 13.32 -24.13 14.28
N ALA A 18 12.23 -24.20 13.51
CA ALA A 18 12.20 -24.85 12.20
C ALA A 18 12.76 -24.00 11.03
N GLY A 19 13.37 -22.83 11.28
CA GLY A 19 14.10 -22.08 10.26
C GLY A 19 13.31 -21.94 8.96
N VAL A 20 12.17 -21.25 9.03
CA VAL A 20 11.14 -21.23 7.99
C VAL A 20 11.64 -20.54 6.72
N LEU A 21 12.47 -21.22 5.94
CA LEU A 21 12.72 -20.94 4.53
C LEU A 21 11.87 -21.88 3.64
N GLY A 22 11.45 -23.03 4.17
CA GLY A 22 10.71 -24.05 3.40
C GLY A 22 9.19 -23.81 3.27
N PHE A 23 8.50 -23.43 4.35
CA PHE A 23 7.09 -23.02 4.27
C PHE A 23 6.94 -21.60 3.69
N TRP A 24 8.02 -20.81 3.75
CA TRP A 24 8.12 -19.49 3.14
C TRP A 24 8.06 -19.54 1.60
N ALA A 25 8.65 -20.54 0.93
CA ALA A 25 8.57 -20.66 -0.53
C ALA A 25 7.16 -20.99 -1.07
N LEU A 26 6.30 -21.63 -0.26
CA LEU A 26 4.90 -21.89 -0.63
C LEU A 26 4.00 -20.66 -0.45
N VAL A 27 4.43 -19.69 0.36
CA VAL A 27 3.69 -18.46 0.72
C VAL A 27 4.24 -17.22 0.00
N THR A 28 5.50 -17.25 -0.48
CA THR A 28 6.11 -16.22 -1.33
C THR A 28 6.10 -16.57 -2.83
N ALA A 29 5.37 -17.60 -3.24
CA ALA A 29 5.00 -17.73 -4.66
C ALA A 29 4.07 -16.56 -4.99
N VAL A 30 4.69 -15.44 -5.36
CA VAL A 30 4.06 -14.25 -5.91
C VAL A 30 3.00 -14.72 -6.91
N PRO A 31 1.69 -14.44 -6.71
CA PRO A 31 0.82 -14.28 -7.85
C PRO A 31 1.35 -13.03 -8.55
N SER A 32 2.28 -13.27 -9.47
CA SER A 32 2.58 -12.31 -10.52
C SER A 32 1.26 -12.08 -11.21
N GLN A 33 0.79 -10.83 -11.17
CA GLN A 33 -0.40 -10.32 -11.87
C GLN A 33 -1.75 -10.71 -11.24
N ALA A 34 -2.21 -10.00 -10.20
CA ALA A 34 -3.65 -10.00 -9.88
C ALA A 34 -4.20 -8.81 -9.06
N ALA A 35 -3.38 -7.96 -8.43
CA ALA A 35 -3.89 -6.91 -7.53
C ALA A 35 -3.87 -5.47 -8.11
N LEU A 36 -3.94 -5.31 -9.43
CA LEU A 36 -4.10 -3.99 -10.07
C LEU A 36 -5.51 -3.73 -10.63
N SER A 37 -6.48 -4.58 -10.31
CA SER A 37 -7.90 -4.34 -10.61
C SER A 37 -8.66 -3.97 -9.34
N GLY A 38 -8.22 -2.92 -8.65
CA GLY A 38 -8.97 -2.25 -7.59
C GLY A 38 -9.25 -0.82 -8.04
N SER A 39 -10.52 -0.46 -8.13
CA SER A 39 -11.06 0.82 -8.57
C SER A 39 -10.39 2.02 -7.88
N ALA A 40 -9.43 2.65 -8.56
CA ALA A 40 -8.92 3.96 -8.18
C ALA A 40 -9.71 5.06 -8.91
N PHE A 41 -11.00 5.12 -8.63
CA PHE A 41 -11.66 6.41 -8.45
C PHE A 41 -11.96 6.50 -6.96
N PRO A 42 -11.70 7.63 -6.29
CA PRO A 42 -12.15 7.78 -4.91
C PRO A 42 -13.67 7.61 -4.89
N GLU A 43 -14.14 6.56 -4.22
CA GLU A 43 -15.53 6.45 -3.82
C GLU A 43 -15.75 7.50 -2.72
N VAL A 44 -16.72 8.38 -2.92
CA VAL A 44 -17.08 9.41 -1.96
C VAL A 44 -17.55 8.73 -0.68
N GLN A 45 -16.75 8.79 0.38
CA GLN A 45 -17.17 8.34 1.71
C GLN A 45 -18.35 9.22 2.16
N SER A 46 -19.55 8.64 2.13
CA SER A 46 -20.75 9.23 2.69
C SER A 46 -20.63 9.23 4.21
N GLY A 47 -20.15 10.32 4.80
CA GLY A 47 -19.88 10.31 6.22
C GLY A 47 -19.45 11.61 6.89
N GLN A 48 -19.70 12.79 6.31
CA GLN A 48 -19.89 14.04 7.07
C GLN A 48 -20.80 14.97 6.28
N ASP A 49 -21.88 15.41 6.91
CA ASP A 49 -22.96 16.20 6.36
C ASP A 49 -22.49 17.66 6.18
N VAL A 50 -21.69 17.91 5.14
CA VAL A 50 -21.43 19.25 4.62
C VAL A 50 -22.28 19.40 3.37
N ARG A 51 -23.41 20.10 3.50
CA ARG A 51 -24.22 20.52 2.35
C ARG A 51 -23.31 21.28 1.37
N PRO A 52 -23.20 20.89 0.10
CA PRO A 52 -22.43 21.67 -0.86
C PRO A 52 -23.18 22.97 -1.15
N GLU A 53 -22.51 24.10 -0.93
CA GLU A 53 -22.93 25.40 -1.46
C GLU A 53 -23.02 25.30 -3.00
N PRO A 54 -24.07 25.85 -3.67
CA PRO A 54 -24.29 25.68 -5.12
C PRO A 54 -23.29 26.41 -6.05
N SER A 55 -22.12 26.83 -5.55
CA SER A 55 -21.13 27.57 -6.32
C SER A 55 -19.74 26.91 -6.24
N SER A 56 -19.27 26.45 -7.41
CA SER A 56 -17.98 25.82 -7.72
C SER A 56 -17.84 24.30 -7.49
N ILE A 57 -18.45 23.51 -8.37
CA ILE A 57 -17.92 22.16 -8.67
C ILE A 57 -16.48 22.35 -9.16
N SER A 58 -15.50 21.75 -8.50
CA SER A 58 -14.09 21.88 -8.93
C SER A 58 -13.91 21.32 -10.35
N ALA A 59 -12.97 21.86 -11.13
CA ALA A 59 -12.74 21.42 -12.51
C ALA A 59 -12.43 19.91 -12.60
N ASN A 60 -11.82 19.32 -11.56
CA ASN A 60 -11.62 17.86 -11.45
C ASN A 60 -12.93 17.09 -11.22
N GLN A 61 -13.88 17.61 -10.44
CA GLN A 61 -15.20 16.99 -10.26
C GLN A 61 -16.04 17.04 -11.54
N VAL A 62 -15.93 18.11 -12.34
CA VAL A 62 -16.56 18.19 -13.66
C VAL A 62 -16.00 17.10 -14.59
N ALA A 63 -14.67 16.96 -14.66
CA ALA A 63 -14.03 15.94 -15.47
C ALA A 63 -14.41 14.51 -15.02
N LEU A 64 -14.45 14.24 -13.71
CA LEU A 64 -14.91 12.96 -13.15
C LEU A 64 -16.36 12.65 -13.53
N SER A 65 -17.25 13.64 -13.46
CA SER A 65 -18.65 13.49 -13.86
C SER A 65 -18.78 13.16 -15.35
N GLN A 66 -18.05 13.85 -16.22
CA GLN A 66 -18.01 13.57 -17.66
C GLN A 66 -17.47 12.16 -17.94
N PHE A 67 -16.43 11.73 -17.22
CA PHE A 67 -15.87 10.40 -17.36
C PHE A 67 -16.89 9.30 -17.02
N ASN A 68 -17.62 9.47 -15.91
CA ASN A 68 -18.62 8.52 -15.44
C ASN A 68 -19.89 8.52 -16.31
N THR A 69 -20.20 9.61 -17.00
CA THR A 69 -21.37 9.73 -17.91
C THR A 69 -21.09 9.31 -19.35
N GLY A 70 -19.92 8.72 -19.61
CA GLY A 70 -19.55 8.20 -20.93
C GLY A 70 -18.85 9.21 -21.85
N GLN A 71 -18.71 10.47 -21.43
CA GLN A 71 -17.99 11.54 -22.14
C GLN A 71 -16.47 11.47 -21.86
N ARG A 72 -15.90 10.26 -21.93
CA ARG A 72 -14.52 10.00 -21.48
C ARG A 72 -13.49 10.84 -22.23
N ASN A 73 -13.63 11.01 -23.54
CA ASN A 73 -12.70 11.82 -24.34
C ASN A 73 -12.69 13.30 -23.92
N GLU A 74 -13.83 13.84 -23.51
CA GLU A 74 -13.94 15.22 -23.04
C GLU A 74 -13.32 15.38 -21.66
N ALA A 75 -13.58 14.42 -20.76
CA ALA A 75 -12.95 14.36 -19.45
C ALA A 75 -11.41 14.33 -19.56
N VAL A 76 -10.86 13.52 -20.47
CA VAL A 76 -9.40 13.48 -20.70
C VAL A 76 -8.86 14.80 -21.21
N ARG A 77 -9.54 15.47 -22.15
CA ARG A 77 -9.10 16.80 -22.63
C ARG A 77 -9.12 17.83 -21.51
N LEU A 78 -10.13 17.77 -20.65
CA LEU A 78 -10.24 18.66 -19.51
C LEU A 78 -9.14 18.41 -18.48
N TRP A 79 -8.82 17.15 -18.18
CA TRP A 79 -7.66 16.81 -17.34
C TRP A 79 -6.33 17.21 -17.99
N GLN A 80 -6.19 17.07 -19.31
CA GLN A 80 -5.00 17.53 -20.03
C GLN A 80 -4.76 19.02 -19.81
N SER A 81 -5.78 19.84 -20.04
CA SER A 81 -5.70 21.29 -19.81
C SER A 81 -5.35 21.66 -18.37
N GLN A 82 -5.95 20.98 -17.38
CA GLN A 82 -5.66 21.20 -15.96
C GLN A 82 -4.25 20.78 -15.58
N ALA A 83 -3.80 19.61 -16.05
CA ALA A 83 -2.48 19.09 -15.78
C ALA A 83 -1.37 19.96 -16.40
N ASP A 84 -1.61 20.48 -17.61
CA ASP A 84 -0.74 21.45 -18.29
C ASP A 84 -0.68 22.78 -17.53
N SER A 85 -1.76 23.15 -16.84
CA SER A 85 -1.81 24.32 -15.95
C SER A 85 -1.20 24.07 -14.57
N GLY A 86 -0.71 22.85 -14.30
CA GLY A 86 -0.02 22.51 -13.05
C GLY A 86 -0.86 21.78 -12.01
N ASP A 87 -2.14 21.47 -12.26
CA ASP A 87 -2.99 20.80 -11.26
C ASP A 87 -2.49 19.38 -10.96
N ALA A 88 -2.01 19.15 -9.73
CA ALA A 88 -1.38 17.89 -9.34
C ALA A 88 -2.34 16.69 -9.39
N ALA A 89 -3.64 16.89 -9.11
CA ALA A 89 -4.63 15.82 -9.14
C ALA A 89 -4.99 15.42 -10.59
N ALA A 90 -5.05 16.39 -11.52
CA ALA A 90 -5.22 16.13 -12.94
C ALA A 90 -3.98 15.45 -13.52
N GLN A 91 -2.77 15.87 -13.13
CA GLN A 91 -1.53 15.19 -13.48
C GLN A 91 -1.54 13.73 -12.99
N PHE A 92 -1.89 13.49 -11.73
CA PHE A 92 -2.03 12.13 -11.21
C PHE A 92 -3.05 11.32 -12.02
N THR A 93 -4.21 11.91 -12.35
CA THR A 93 -5.26 11.26 -13.12
C THR A 93 -4.81 10.88 -14.52
N LEU A 94 -4.13 11.78 -15.24
CA LEU A 94 -3.52 11.45 -16.54
C LEU A 94 -2.49 10.33 -16.40
N GLY A 95 -1.68 10.34 -15.34
CA GLY A 95 -0.76 9.25 -15.04
C GLY A 95 -1.46 7.89 -14.96
N VAL A 96 -2.61 7.83 -14.28
CA VAL A 96 -3.45 6.62 -14.19
C VAL A 96 -4.02 6.21 -15.56
N LEU A 97 -4.54 7.18 -16.33
CA LEU A 97 -5.15 6.91 -17.63
C LEU A 97 -4.13 6.34 -18.62
N TYR A 98 -2.95 6.95 -18.72
CA TYR A 98 -1.87 6.45 -19.58
C TYR A 98 -1.32 5.10 -19.10
N ASN A 99 -1.24 4.87 -17.78
CA ASN A 99 -0.80 3.56 -17.24
C ASN A 99 -1.74 2.42 -17.65
N ARG A 100 -3.06 2.70 -17.73
CA ARG A 100 -4.11 1.73 -18.03
C ARG A 100 -4.50 1.67 -19.52
N GLY A 101 -4.28 2.74 -20.27
CA GLY A 101 -4.85 2.90 -21.61
C GLY A 101 -6.37 3.04 -21.58
N ASP A 102 -6.89 3.87 -20.67
CA ASP A 102 -8.32 4.14 -20.51
C ASP A 102 -8.66 5.57 -20.98
N GLY A 103 -9.95 5.92 -21.05
CA GLY A 103 -10.39 7.27 -21.36
C GLY A 103 -10.18 7.68 -22.82
N GLY A 104 -9.90 6.72 -23.70
CA GLY A 104 -9.61 6.98 -25.12
C GLY A 104 -8.13 7.29 -25.42
N VAL A 105 -7.25 7.24 -24.41
CA VAL A 105 -5.79 7.28 -24.63
C VAL A 105 -5.24 5.86 -24.73
N ALA A 106 -4.26 5.66 -25.60
CA ALA A 106 -3.51 4.41 -25.65
C ALA A 106 -2.65 4.26 -24.38
N ARG A 107 -2.43 3.01 -23.96
CA ARG A 107 -1.54 2.72 -22.84
C ARG A 107 -0.12 3.19 -23.18
N ASP A 108 0.43 4.06 -22.36
CA ASP A 108 1.78 4.63 -22.51
C ASP A 108 2.42 4.80 -21.12
N LEU A 109 3.37 3.91 -20.80
CA LEU A 109 4.03 3.91 -19.50
C LEU A 109 5.00 5.10 -19.33
N MET A 110 5.55 5.63 -20.42
CA MET A 110 6.45 6.80 -20.35
C MET A 110 5.65 8.06 -20.01
N GLN A 111 4.46 8.22 -20.61
CA GLN A 111 3.53 9.28 -20.24
C GLN A 111 3.02 9.11 -18.81
N ALA A 112 2.71 7.88 -18.39
CA ALA A 112 2.30 7.61 -17.02
C ALA A 112 3.35 8.08 -16.00
N VAL A 113 4.61 7.70 -16.22
CA VAL A 113 5.76 8.12 -15.39
C VAL A 113 5.92 9.64 -15.41
N HIS A 114 5.82 10.27 -16.59
CA HIS A 114 5.95 11.72 -16.72
C HIS A 114 4.93 12.46 -15.83
N TRP A 115 3.66 12.06 -15.91
CA TRP A 115 2.59 12.70 -15.18
C TRP A 115 2.60 12.37 -13.69
N TYR A 116 2.89 11.11 -13.31
CA TYR A 116 3.11 10.77 -11.90
C TYR A 116 4.25 11.56 -11.29
N ARG A 117 5.36 11.75 -12.01
CA ARG A 117 6.48 12.55 -11.52
C ARG A 117 6.09 14.00 -11.26
N LYS A 118 5.42 14.66 -12.21
CA LYS A 118 4.95 16.03 -12.01
C LYS A 118 4.04 16.17 -10.79
N ALA A 119 3.10 15.25 -10.61
CA ALA A 119 2.22 15.25 -9.43
C ALA A 119 3.01 14.96 -8.12
N ALA A 120 3.94 14.01 -8.17
CA ALA A 120 4.74 13.59 -7.03
C ALA A 120 5.70 14.69 -6.53
N GLU A 121 6.31 15.44 -7.46
CA GLU A 121 7.16 16.60 -7.17
C GLU A 121 6.39 17.74 -6.50
N GLN A 122 5.08 17.80 -6.71
CA GLN A 122 4.18 18.73 -6.02
C GLN A 122 3.66 18.22 -4.66
N GLY A 123 4.14 17.07 -4.20
CA GLY A 123 3.73 16.50 -2.91
C GLY A 123 2.53 15.55 -2.98
N HIS A 124 2.00 15.22 -4.16
CA HIS A 124 0.83 14.32 -4.24
C HIS A 124 1.17 12.90 -3.76
N ALA A 125 0.76 12.54 -2.54
CA ALA A 125 1.20 11.32 -1.84
C ALA A 125 0.96 10.02 -2.64
N ILE A 126 -0.21 9.87 -3.28
CA ILE A 126 -0.51 8.68 -4.09
C ILE A 126 0.36 8.63 -5.36
N ALA A 127 0.73 9.79 -5.91
CA ALA A 127 1.60 9.84 -7.08
C ALA A 127 3.04 9.48 -6.70
N GLN A 128 3.50 9.96 -5.53
CA GLN A 128 4.78 9.54 -4.95
C GLN A 128 4.80 8.03 -4.71
N TYR A 129 3.75 7.47 -4.11
CA TYR A 129 3.64 6.02 -3.92
C TYR A 129 3.74 5.25 -5.25
N ASN A 130 2.92 5.62 -6.23
CA ASN A 130 2.90 4.96 -7.54
C ASN A 130 4.23 5.10 -8.27
N LEU A 131 4.86 6.26 -8.23
CA LEU A 131 6.18 6.47 -8.82
C LEU A 131 7.24 5.59 -8.16
N GLY A 132 7.17 5.44 -6.83
CA GLY A 132 8.00 4.49 -6.10
C GLY A 132 7.82 3.05 -6.57
N VAL A 133 6.57 2.61 -6.79
CA VAL A 133 6.28 1.28 -7.34
C VAL A 133 6.83 1.10 -8.75
N LEU A 134 6.74 2.11 -9.62
CA LEU A 134 7.25 2.05 -10.98
C LEU A 134 8.78 1.90 -11.00
N TYR A 135 9.49 2.63 -10.13
CA TYR A 135 10.94 2.47 -9.97
C TYR A 135 11.32 1.13 -9.33
N ALA A 136 10.56 0.65 -8.35
CA ALA A 136 10.84 -0.63 -7.70
C ALA A 136 10.72 -1.81 -8.68
N THR A 137 9.75 -1.74 -9.59
CA THR A 137 9.47 -2.81 -10.58
C THR A 137 10.20 -2.61 -11.92
N GLY A 138 10.67 -1.40 -12.22
CA GLY A 138 11.22 -1.06 -13.54
C GLY A 138 10.15 -0.95 -14.64
N THR A 139 8.92 -0.58 -14.27
CA THR A 139 7.81 -0.47 -15.20
C THR A 139 7.77 0.94 -15.79
N GLY A 140 8.07 1.08 -17.09
CA GLY A 140 8.09 2.40 -17.76
C GLY A 140 9.29 3.29 -17.41
N VAL A 141 10.11 2.88 -16.45
CA VAL A 141 11.38 3.50 -16.05
C VAL A 141 12.42 2.41 -15.81
N ALA A 142 13.70 2.78 -15.86
CA ALA A 142 14.75 1.89 -15.37
C ALA A 142 14.50 1.56 -13.89
N ARG A 143 14.68 0.29 -13.53
CA ARG A 143 14.53 -0.16 -12.14
C ARG A 143 15.57 0.54 -11.27
N ASP A 144 15.10 1.14 -10.18
CA ASP A 144 15.94 1.89 -9.24
C ASP A 144 15.31 1.76 -7.83
N GLN A 145 15.97 0.98 -6.96
CA GLN A 145 15.46 0.77 -5.60
C GLN A 145 15.62 2.02 -4.73
N ASP A 146 16.71 2.77 -4.89
CA ASP A 146 16.97 3.96 -4.11
C ASP A 146 15.93 5.04 -4.41
N ALA A 147 15.65 5.26 -5.70
CA ALA A 147 14.57 6.15 -6.10
C ALA A 147 13.21 5.70 -5.53
N ALA A 148 12.91 4.39 -5.55
CA ALA A 148 11.66 3.87 -5.01
C ALA A 148 11.49 4.20 -3.52
N ILE A 149 12.53 3.98 -2.71
CA ILE A 149 12.53 4.28 -1.27
C ILE A 149 12.32 5.76 -1.02
N GLN A 150 12.98 6.64 -1.78
CA GLN A 150 12.83 8.08 -1.61
C GLN A 150 11.37 8.50 -1.85
N TRP A 151 10.76 8.01 -2.93
CA TRP A 151 9.35 8.29 -3.24
C TRP A 151 8.40 7.71 -2.21
N TRP A 152 8.59 6.45 -1.79
CA TRP A 152 7.78 5.87 -0.72
C TRP A 152 7.95 6.60 0.61
N ARG A 153 9.16 7.04 0.97
CA ARG A 153 9.40 7.83 2.18
C ARG A 153 8.61 9.13 2.16
N MET A 154 8.61 9.85 1.05
CA MET A 154 7.82 11.08 0.93
C MET A 154 6.32 10.80 1.08
N ALA A 155 5.78 9.75 0.46
CA ALA A 155 4.37 9.37 0.60
C ALA A 155 4.03 8.90 2.03
N ALA A 156 4.91 8.12 2.65
CA ALA A 156 4.72 7.54 3.97
C ALA A 156 4.72 8.60 5.08
N LEU A 157 5.57 9.63 4.95
CA LEU A 157 5.58 10.79 5.86
C LEU A 157 4.30 11.62 5.78
N GLN A 158 3.57 11.52 4.67
CA GLN A 158 2.24 12.11 4.50
C GLN A 158 1.10 11.19 4.96
N GLY A 159 1.41 10.03 5.55
CA GLY A 159 0.44 9.10 6.07
C GLY A 159 0.01 7.99 5.10
N HIS A 160 0.58 7.88 3.89
CA HIS A 160 0.16 6.82 2.96
C HIS A 160 0.52 5.42 3.51
N ALA A 161 -0.49 4.62 3.86
CA ALA A 161 -0.32 3.36 4.60
C ALA A 161 0.48 2.30 3.81
N GLU A 162 0.22 2.15 2.51
CA GLU A 162 0.93 1.20 1.65
C GLU A 162 2.39 1.62 1.43
N ALA A 163 2.67 2.93 1.38
CA ALA A 163 4.05 3.42 1.31
C ALA A 163 4.80 3.12 2.63
N GLN A 164 4.14 3.32 3.77
CA GLN A 164 4.69 2.92 5.07
C GLN A 164 4.95 1.41 5.12
N PHE A 165 4.01 0.59 4.63
CA PHE A 165 4.17 -0.86 4.57
C PHE A 165 5.36 -1.29 3.71
N ASN A 166 5.52 -0.70 2.52
CA ASN A 166 6.63 -1.00 1.63
C ASN A 166 7.99 -0.59 2.21
N LEU A 167 8.05 0.52 2.95
CA LEU A 167 9.26 0.88 3.70
C LEU A 167 9.55 -0.14 4.81
N GLY A 168 8.51 -0.64 5.49
CA GLY A 168 8.67 -1.69 6.48
C GLY A 168 9.27 -2.98 5.90
N LEU A 169 8.76 -3.43 4.74
CA LEU A 169 9.33 -4.57 4.00
C LEU A 169 10.78 -4.32 3.60
N PHE A 170 11.08 -3.12 3.10
CA PHE A 170 12.42 -2.75 2.68
C PHE A 170 13.44 -2.89 3.82
N TYR A 171 13.11 -2.37 5.00
CA TYR A 171 13.98 -2.47 6.17
C TYR A 171 14.04 -3.88 6.78
N ALA A 172 12.99 -4.68 6.64
CA ALA A 172 13.00 -6.07 7.10
C ALA A 172 13.88 -6.97 6.22
N GLU A 173 13.85 -6.78 4.90
CA GLU A 173 14.58 -7.63 3.93
C GLU A 173 16.03 -7.18 3.70
N GLY A 174 16.35 -5.90 3.93
CA GLY A 174 17.69 -5.35 3.69
C GLY A 174 18.05 -5.22 2.20
N ASN A 175 17.06 -4.95 1.35
CA ASN A 175 17.25 -4.86 -0.10
C ASN A 175 17.99 -3.57 -0.52
N GLY A 176 19.28 -3.45 -0.25
CA GLY A 176 20.09 -2.27 -0.64
C GLY A 176 20.57 -1.41 0.54
N VAL A 177 20.10 -1.71 1.75
CA VAL A 177 20.69 -1.27 3.02
C VAL A 177 20.82 -2.47 3.96
N ARG A 178 21.59 -2.34 5.04
CA ARG A 178 21.59 -3.36 6.11
C ARG A 178 20.17 -3.47 6.70
N PRO A 179 19.62 -4.68 6.89
CA PRO A 179 18.34 -4.86 7.56
C PRO A 179 18.27 -4.07 8.88
N ASP A 180 17.14 -3.43 9.13
CA ASP A 180 16.83 -2.69 10.35
C ASP A 180 15.42 -3.08 10.85
N PRO A 181 15.32 -4.15 11.65
CA PRO A 181 14.05 -4.60 12.20
C PRO A 181 13.29 -3.53 13.01
N ALA A 182 14.01 -2.59 13.66
CA ALA A 182 13.37 -1.55 14.46
C ALA A 182 12.71 -0.49 13.58
N GLU A 183 13.36 -0.10 12.47
CA GLU A 183 12.70 0.76 11.47
C GLU A 183 11.54 0.02 10.80
N ALA A 184 11.67 -1.27 10.50
CA ALA A 184 10.56 -2.06 9.96
C ALA A 184 9.33 -2.04 10.87
N VAL A 185 9.53 -2.30 12.17
CA VAL A 185 8.49 -2.22 13.21
C VAL A 185 7.84 -0.85 13.23
N LYS A 186 8.62 0.24 13.17
CA LYS A 186 8.10 1.60 13.20
C LYS A 186 7.19 1.89 11.99
N TRP A 187 7.64 1.55 10.79
CA TRP A 187 6.86 1.77 9.58
C TRP A 187 5.60 0.90 9.52
N TRP A 188 5.70 -0.38 9.87
CA TRP A 188 4.53 -1.26 9.98
C TRP A 188 3.59 -0.85 11.11
N GLY A 189 4.08 -0.33 12.23
CA GLY A 189 3.26 0.24 13.29
C GLY A 189 2.37 1.37 12.80
N MET A 190 2.93 2.29 12.01
CA MET A 190 2.14 3.38 11.41
C MET A 190 1.08 2.85 10.43
N ALA A 191 1.43 1.90 9.55
CA ALA A 191 0.47 1.31 8.61
C ALA A 191 -0.61 0.46 9.31
N ALA A 192 -0.23 -0.28 10.35
CA ALA A 192 -1.13 -1.12 11.14
C ALA A 192 -2.16 -0.30 11.93
N ASN A 193 -1.74 0.86 12.46
CA ASN A 193 -2.62 1.81 13.13
C ASN A 193 -3.67 2.42 12.18
N GLN A 194 -3.37 2.44 10.88
CA GLN A 194 -4.31 2.83 9.83
C GLN A 194 -5.19 1.68 9.34
N GLY A 195 -5.06 0.49 9.94
CA GLY A 195 -5.88 -0.66 9.62
C GLY A 195 -5.28 -1.61 8.57
N LEU A 196 -4.11 -1.34 7.99
CA LEU A 196 -3.59 -2.20 6.92
C LEU A 196 -3.31 -3.62 7.43
N ALA A 197 -4.04 -4.60 6.90
CA ALA A 197 -4.07 -5.97 7.42
C ALA A 197 -2.71 -6.67 7.30
N GLU A 198 -1.98 -6.43 6.19
CA GLU A 198 -0.63 -6.95 5.97
C GLU A 198 0.36 -6.39 6.99
N ALA A 199 0.27 -5.11 7.30
CA ALA A 199 1.13 -4.47 8.30
C ALA A 199 0.84 -4.99 9.71
N GLN A 200 -0.44 -5.18 10.06
CA GLN A 200 -0.84 -5.80 11.33
C GLN A 200 -0.29 -7.22 11.44
N PHE A 201 -0.39 -8.02 10.37
CA PHE A 201 0.16 -9.37 10.37
C PHE A 201 1.66 -9.40 10.60
N ASN A 202 2.41 -8.60 9.82
CA ASN A 202 3.86 -8.54 9.92
C ASN A 202 4.32 -7.98 11.28
N LEU A 203 3.68 -6.93 11.78
CA LEU A 203 3.98 -6.40 13.12
C LEU A 203 3.71 -7.43 14.22
N GLY A 204 2.64 -8.23 14.09
CA GLY A 204 2.38 -9.33 15.01
C GLY A 204 3.48 -10.40 14.98
N LEU A 205 4.06 -10.69 13.81
CA LEU A 205 5.23 -11.56 13.71
C LEU A 205 6.45 -10.96 14.43
N MET A 206 6.67 -9.65 14.33
CA MET A 206 7.78 -8.97 15.02
C MET A 206 7.62 -9.06 16.55
N TYR A 207 6.43 -8.79 17.07
CA TYR A 207 6.11 -8.95 18.49
C TYR A 207 6.23 -10.40 18.98
N MET A 208 5.86 -11.39 18.16
CA MET A 208 6.00 -12.80 18.54
C MET A 208 7.46 -13.22 18.70
N LYS A 209 8.37 -12.61 17.95
CA LYS A 209 9.79 -12.98 17.95
C LYS A 209 10.69 -12.09 18.80
N GLY A 210 10.21 -10.91 19.17
CA GLY A 210 11.07 -9.88 19.76
C GLY A 210 12.10 -9.29 18.77
N GLU A 211 11.79 -9.30 17.46
CA GLU A 211 12.68 -8.73 16.44
C GLU A 211 12.40 -7.23 16.27
N GLY A 212 13.37 -6.37 16.62
CA GLY A 212 13.23 -4.91 16.48
C GLY A 212 12.24 -4.26 17.47
N ILE A 213 11.61 -5.05 18.33
CA ILE A 213 10.69 -4.64 19.39
C ILE A 213 10.70 -5.72 20.49
N ASP A 214 10.36 -5.36 21.73
CA ASP A 214 10.26 -6.36 22.81
C ASP A 214 9.18 -7.41 22.50
N GLU A 215 9.47 -8.67 22.83
CA GLU A 215 8.52 -9.76 22.63
C GLU A 215 7.22 -9.52 23.40
N ASN A 216 6.09 -9.65 22.72
CA ASN A 216 4.77 -9.55 23.32
C ASN A 216 3.75 -10.43 22.58
N GLN A 217 3.51 -11.61 23.13
CA GLN A 217 2.61 -12.61 22.52
C GLN A 217 1.15 -12.16 22.49
N ASP A 218 0.69 -11.45 23.52
CA ASP A 218 -0.69 -10.95 23.58
C ASP A 218 -0.94 -9.92 22.46
N GLU A 219 0.03 -9.03 22.26
CA GLU A 219 -0.03 -8.02 21.20
C GLU A 219 0.07 -8.65 19.80
N ALA A 220 0.92 -9.66 19.63
CA ALA A 220 0.99 -10.43 18.39
C ALA A 220 -0.36 -11.05 18.01
N VAL A 221 -1.00 -11.74 18.95
CA VAL A 221 -2.32 -12.37 18.73
C VAL A 221 -3.40 -11.33 18.46
N ARG A 222 -3.37 -10.20 19.18
CA ARG A 222 -4.29 -9.08 18.96
C ARG A 222 -4.20 -8.56 17.52
N LEU A 223 -2.98 -8.31 17.03
CA LEU A 223 -2.74 -7.83 15.67
C LEU A 223 -3.14 -8.86 14.60
N TRP A 224 -2.87 -10.15 14.81
CA TRP A 224 -3.32 -11.20 13.90
C TRP A 224 -4.84 -11.32 13.85
N ARG A 225 -5.54 -11.15 14.97
CA ARG A 225 -7.01 -11.11 14.98
C ARG A 225 -7.56 -9.91 14.21
N LEU A 226 -6.95 -8.73 14.36
CA LEU A 226 -7.32 -7.56 13.55
C LEU A 226 -7.10 -7.82 12.05
N SER A 227 -5.95 -8.36 11.67
CA SER A 227 -5.64 -8.72 10.29
C SER A 227 -6.62 -9.77 9.73
N ALA A 228 -6.91 -10.82 10.50
CA ALA A 228 -7.84 -11.88 10.14
C ALA A 228 -9.29 -11.38 10.01
N SER A 229 -9.72 -10.44 10.86
CA SER A 229 -11.06 -9.85 10.79
C SER A 229 -11.33 -9.11 9.48
N GLN A 230 -10.26 -8.69 8.79
CA GLN A 230 -10.30 -8.06 7.47
C GLN A 230 -10.19 -9.07 6.32
N GLY A 231 -10.19 -10.37 6.61
CA GLY A 231 -10.09 -11.45 5.63
C GLY A 231 -8.67 -11.83 5.23
N PHE A 232 -7.63 -11.31 5.92
CA PHE A 232 -6.26 -11.62 5.56
C PHE A 232 -5.94 -13.10 5.83
N THR A 233 -5.78 -13.86 4.74
CA THR A 233 -5.79 -15.33 4.80
C THR A 233 -4.63 -15.91 5.59
N GLN A 234 -3.46 -15.27 5.55
CA GLN A 234 -2.29 -15.72 6.31
C GLN A 234 -2.54 -15.61 7.82
N ALA A 235 -3.19 -14.53 8.28
CA ALA A 235 -3.54 -14.35 9.69
C ALA A 235 -4.61 -15.38 10.13
N ILE A 236 -5.63 -15.61 9.32
CA ILE A 236 -6.68 -16.62 9.59
C ILE A 236 -6.06 -18.01 9.71
N ALA A 237 -5.21 -18.39 8.76
CA ALA A 237 -4.55 -19.69 8.76
C ALA A 237 -3.64 -19.86 9.99
N LEU A 238 -2.89 -18.82 10.34
CA LEU A 238 -1.99 -18.83 11.51
C LEU A 238 -2.77 -19.02 12.81
N LEU A 239 -3.85 -18.27 13.03
CA LEU A 239 -4.67 -18.39 14.23
C LEU A 239 -5.28 -19.79 14.38
N LYS A 240 -5.77 -20.37 13.29
CA LYS A 240 -6.32 -21.73 13.27
C LYS A 240 -5.28 -22.79 13.63
N VAL A 241 -4.05 -22.67 13.11
CA VAL A 241 -2.95 -23.60 13.42
C VAL A 241 -2.56 -23.52 14.90
N LEU A 242 -2.63 -22.33 15.48
CA LEU A 242 -2.31 -22.07 16.88
C LEU A 242 -3.49 -22.34 17.83
N SER A 243 -4.68 -22.63 17.30
CA SER A 243 -5.93 -22.77 18.07
C SER A 243 -6.25 -21.51 18.88
N LEU A 244 -6.14 -20.35 18.22
CA LEU A 244 -6.34 -18.99 18.77
C LEU A 244 -7.49 -18.23 18.12
N ASP A 245 -8.23 -18.91 17.24
CA ASP A 245 -9.46 -18.51 16.57
C ASP A 245 -10.63 -18.24 17.54
#